data_AF-A0A1G2ZSH7-F1
#
_entry.id   AF-A0A1G2ZSH7-F1
#
_cell.length_a   1.000
_cell.length_b   1.000
_cell.length_c   1.000
_cell.angle_alpha   90.00
_cell.angle_beta   90.00
_cell.angle_gamma   90.00
#
_symmetry.space_group_name_H-M   'P 1'
#
loop_
_entity.id
_entity.type
_entity.pdbx_description
1 polymer ?
#
loop_
_entity_poly.entity_id
_entity_poly.type
_entity_poly.pdbx_seq_one_letter_code
_entity_poly.pdbx_strand_id
1 'polypeptide(L)'
;MGRIKGSERYTGYIKYLNVIIFLCFAVWLTPHNLPLSGEERAMIGEQYHPFSKYFGVMAAKNAVVNLIILSTFFSFLIYRRSNKGETVRFSEQGKAGMIGIFSALGFCLLMLLSYAVSLSFVDLEAQTKIYVKPLILALYIQSFAVCLAAFLTFRNKGKLAQSMLFLVTAGIAVLYFWYYGFQVMQKANIVLRYLSVTQVSIVMSCLIMNTVIDILVFRKAKVVGDIVWGKMPVRSQYALLMLCIVIVILMGLMGFIRSGLRMDWHVYGLLQDTSQWAYTPTLSYMGRIVGLIVALFLGLVAFVFWLANLGDKKVKTEAEV
;
A
#
# COMPACT_ATOMS: atom_id res chain seq x y z
N MET A 1 1.04 -20.98 -0.38
CA MET A 1 2.14 -21.53 0.45
C MET A 1 2.40 -23.01 0.23
N GLY A 2 1.42 -23.83 -0.19
CA GLY A 2 1.58 -25.29 -0.36
C GLY A 2 2.65 -25.80 -1.34
N ARG A 3 3.45 -24.93 -1.96
CA ARG A 3 4.65 -25.29 -2.75
C ARG A 3 5.93 -25.42 -1.92
N ILE A 4 5.92 -24.96 -0.67
CA ILE A 4 7.09 -24.94 0.22
C ILE A 4 6.88 -25.97 1.32
N LYS A 5 7.73 -27.00 1.37
CA LYS A 5 7.75 -27.96 2.48
C LYS A 5 8.16 -27.24 3.78
N GLY A 6 7.40 -27.42 4.86
CA GLY A 6 7.59 -26.70 6.13
C GLY A 6 6.79 -25.40 6.31
N SER A 7 6.01 -25.00 5.29
CA SER A 7 5.13 -23.82 5.33
C SER A 7 3.82 -24.03 6.11
N GLU A 8 3.48 -25.28 6.45
CA GLU A 8 2.28 -25.67 7.22
C GLU A 8 2.16 -24.91 8.55
N ARG A 9 3.30 -24.60 9.17
CA ARG A 9 3.37 -23.80 10.40
C ARG A 9 2.76 -22.41 10.27
N TYR A 10 2.70 -21.88 9.04
CA TYR A 10 2.24 -20.52 8.78
C TYR A 10 0.95 -20.44 7.95
N THR A 11 0.45 -21.55 7.43
CA THR A 11 -0.77 -21.56 6.59
C THR A 11 -1.99 -21.04 7.37
N GLY A 12 -2.02 -21.23 8.69
CA GLY A 12 -3.07 -20.71 9.57
C GLY A 12 -3.18 -19.19 9.60
N TYR A 13 -2.10 -18.44 9.33
CA TYR A 13 -2.14 -16.97 9.30
C TYR A 13 -2.72 -16.41 7.99
N ILE A 14 -2.60 -17.15 6.89
CA ILE A 14 -3.03 -16.71 5.55
C ILE A 14 -4.52 -16.42 5.51
N LYS A 15 -5.36 -17.22 6.18
CA LYS A 15 -6.82 -17.01 6.19
C LYS A 15 -7.19 -15.65 6.82
N TYR A 16 -6.54 -15.28 7.91
CA TYR A 16 -6.78 -13.99 8.58
C TYR A 16 -6.29 -12.82 7.72
N LEU A 17 -5.12 -12.96 7.10
CA LEU A 17 -4.59 -11.96 6.17
C LEU A 17 -5.53 -11.72 4.98
N ASN A 18 -6.09 -12.79 4.41
CA ASN A 18 -7.04 -12.68 3.30
C ASN A 18 -8.32 -11.94 3.71
N VAL A 19 -8.86 -12.22 4.91
CA VAL A 19 -10.04 -11.52 5.43
C VAL A 19 -9.74 -10.04 5.65
N ILE A 20 -8.59 -9.72 6.27
CA ILE A 20 -8.16 -8.33 6.48
C ILE A 20 -8.03 -7.61 5.14
N ILE A 21 -7.30 -8.19 4.18
CA ILE A 21 -7.09 -7.59 2.86
C ILE A 21 -8.41 -7.42 2.11
N PHE A 22 -9.32 -8.39 2.20
CA PHE A 22 -10.65 -8.31 1.57
C PHE A 22 -11.47 -7.15 2.13
N LEU A 23 -11.58 -7.04 3.46
CA LEU A 23 -12.30 -5.94 4.11
C LEU A 23 -11.67 -4.59 3.78
N CYS A 24 -10.33 -4.53 3.76
CA CYS A 24 -9.60 -3.35 3.34
C CYS A 24 -9.93 -2.96 1.89
N PHE A 25 -9.89 -3.91 0.96
CA PHE A 25 -10.23 -3.64 -0.43
C PHE A 25 -11.67 -3.12 -0.59
N ALA A 26 -12.62 -3.67 0.17
CA ALA A 26 -14.01 -3.21 0.15
C ALA A 26 -14.15 -1.74 0.59
N VAL A 27 -13.48 -1.36 1.69
CA VAL A 27 -13.49 0.04 2.15
C VAL A 27 -12.77 0.95 1.14
N TRP A 28 -11.61 0.53 0.65
CA TRP A 28 -10.82 1.34 -0.29
C TRP A 28 -11.56 1.62 -1.60
N LEU A 29 -12.30 0.62 -2.11
CA LEU A 29 -13.08 0.72 -3.34
C LEU A 29 -14.36 1.57 -3.18
N THR A 30 -14.76 1.87 -1.94
CA THR A 30 -15.97 2.68 -1.69
C THR A 30 -15.76 4.11 -2.24
N PRO A 31 -16.56 4.54 -3.24
CA PRO A 31 -16.47 5.90 -3.77
C PRO A 31 -16.95 6.89 -2.71
N HIS A 32 -16.40 8.11 -2.72
CA HIS A 32 -16.85 9.18 -1.83
C HIS A 32 -18.08 9.91 -2.37
N ASN A 33 -18.16 10.04 -3.69
CA ASN A 33 -19.24 10.72 -4.38
C ASN A 33 -19.94 9.68 -5.26
N LEU A 34 -21.11 9.24 -4.82
CA LEU A 34 -22.00 8.45 -5.67
C LEU A 34 -22.68 9.41 -6.66
N PRO A 35 -22.86 9.01 -7.94
CA PRO A 35 -23.64 9.77 -8.90
C PRO A 35 -25.13 9.68 -8.54
N LEU A 36 -25.54 10.40 -7.50
CA LEU A 36 -26.93 10.49 -7.05
C LEU A 36 -27.68 11.51 -7.90
N SER A 37 -28.91 11.18 -8.29
CA SER A 37 -29.85 12.09 -8.95
C SER A 37 -30.31 13.22 -8.00
N GLY A 38 -30.86 14.31 -8.54
CA GLY A 38 -31.35 15.43 -7.73
C GLY A 38 -32.45 15.03 -6.74
N GLU A 39 -33.32 14.10 -7.13
CA GLU A 39 -34.40 13.56 -6.29
C GLU A 39 -33.86 12.69 -5.14
N GLU A 40 -32.87 11.83 -5.42
CA GLU A 40 -32.22 11.01 -4.39
C GLU A 40 -31.45 11.88 -3.38
N ARG A 41 -30.83 12.98 -3.82
CA ARG A 41 -30.19 13.96 -2.92
C ARG A 41 -31.21 14.67 -2.04
N ALA A 42 -32.38 15.00 -2.59
CA ALA A 42 -33.48 15.62 -1.83
C ALA A 42 -34.07 14.65 -0.79
N MET A 43 -34.17 13.35 -1.11
CA MET A 43 -34.63 12.31 -0.17
C MET A 43 -33.61 12.00 0.93
N ILE A 44 -32.31 12.03 0.63
CA ILE A 44 -31.25 11.76 1.60
C ILE A 44 -31.03 12.96 2.55
N GLY A 45 -31.35 14.18 2.12
CA GLY A 45 -31.20 15.40 2.92
C GLY A 45 -29.73 15.82 3.17
N GLU A 46 -28.76 15.04 2.71
CA GLU A 46 -27.33 15.34 2.74
C GLU A 46 -26.69 15.15 1.37
N GLN A 47 -25.57 15.86 1.13
CA GLN A 47 -24.80 15.81 -0.12
C GLN A 47 -24.15 14.43 -0.40
N TYR A 48 -24.07 13.55 0.61
CA TYR A 48 -23.39 12.26 0.54
C TYR A 48 -24.26 11.13 1.07
N HIS A 49 -24.06 9.92 0.54
CA HIS A 49 -24.73 8.72 1.07
C HIS A 49 -24.21 8.39 2.49
N PRO A 50 -25.08 8.00 3.44
CA PRO A 50 -24.74 7.82 4.86
C PRO A 50 -23.50 6.96 5.13
N PHE A 51 -23.30 5.87 4.36
CA PHE A 51 -22.12 5.01 4.49
C PHE A 51 -20.89 5.54 3.75
N SER A 52 -21.08 6.09 2.54
CA SER A 52 -20.00 6.57 1.67
C SER A 52 -19.29 7.81 2.25
N LYS A 53 -20.02 8.60 3.04
CA LYS A 53 -19.50 9.75 3.79
C LYS A 53 -18.35 9.37 4.74
N TYR A 54 -18.38 8.19 5.35
CA TYR A 54 -17.34 7.74 6.30
C TYR A 54 -16.28 6.85 5.67
N PHE A 55 -16.65 5.97 4.73
CA PHE A 55 -15.70 5.03 4.12
C PHE A 55 -15.00 5.58 2.88
N GLY A 56 -15.64 6.52 2.17
CA GLY A 56 -15.11 7.08 0.93
C GLY A 56 -14.06 8.17 1.12
N VAL A 57 -13.88 8.71 2.34
CA VAL A 57 -12.95 9.81 2.61
C VAL A 57 -11.48 9.37 2.52
N MET A 58 -10.60 10.34 2.23
CA MET A 58 -9.15 10.12 2.13
C MET A 58 -8.54 9.55 3.43
N ALA A 59 -9.03 9.95 4.60
CA ALA A 59 -8.55 9.43 5.88
C ALA A 59 -8.78 7.92 6.03
N ALA A 60 -9.99 7.45 5.70
CA ALA A 60 -10.34 6.02 5.71
C ALA A 60 -9.52 5.24 4.68
N LYS A 61 -9.41 5.76 3.46
CA LYS A 61 -8.62 5.14 2.38
C LYS A 61 -7.15 4.99 2.76
N ASN A 62 -6.54 6.03 3.33
CA ASN A 62 -5.13 5.97 3.73
C ASN A 62 -4.88 4.92 4.83
N ALA A 63 -5.73 4.87 5.85
CA ALA A 63 -5.57 3.90 6.94
C ALA A 63 -5.66 2.45 6.43
N VAL A 64 -6.62 2.20 5.55
CA VAL A 64 -6.84 0.89 4.96
C VAL A 64 -5.72 0.50 4.00
N VAL A 65 -5.21 1.42 3.19
CA VAL A 65 -4.03 1.19 2.33
C VAL A 65 -2.80 0.83 3.18
N ASN A 66 -2.56 1.56 4.26
CA ASN A 66 -1.46 1.24 5.18
C ASN A 66 -1.62 -0.17 5.77
N LEU A 67 -2.83 -0.58 6.12
CA LEU A 67 -3.10 -1.93 6.62
C LEU A 67 -2.89 -3.00 5.52
N ILE A 68 -3.25 -2.71 4.26
CA ILE A 68 -2.94 -3.59 3.12
C ILE A 68 -1.42 -3.72 2.95
N ILE A 69 -0.66 -2.62 3.00
CA ILE A 69 0.81 -2.63 2.87
C ILE A 69 1.43 -3.47 3.99
N LEU A 70 1.03 -3.25 5.24
CA LEU A 70 1.56 -4.01 6.39
C LEU A 70 1.19 -5.49 6.30
N SER A 71 -0.05 -5.82 5.91
CA SER A 71 -0.53 -7.21 5.79
C SER A 71 0.17 -7.96 4.66
N THR A 72 0.32 -7.33 3.49
CA THR A 72 1.02 -7.92 2.34
C THR A 72 2.51 -8.07 2.61
N PHE A 73 3.14 -7.09 3.26
CA PHE A 73 4.52 -7.19 3.69
C PHE A 73 4.75 -8.28 4.75
N PHE A 74 3.83 -8.43 5.71
CA PHE A 74 3.87 -9.54 6.67
C PHE A 74 3.73 -10.90 5.96
N SER A 75 2.83 -11.02 4.98
CA SER A 75 2.71 -12.21 4.12
C SER A 75 4.03 -12.53 3.40
N PHE A 76 4.71 -11.51 2.89
CA PHE A 76 6.03 -11.64 2.26
C PHE A 76 7.11 -12.13 3.24
N LEU A 77 7.16 -11.61 4.47
CA LEU A 77 8.09 -12.09 5.50
C LEU A 77 7.85 -13.56 5.85
N ILE A 78 6.58 -13.97 6.01
CA ILE A 78 6.23 -15.37 6.23
C ILE A 78 6.68 -16.23 5.06
N TYR A 79 6.44 -15.79 3.83
CA TYR A 79 6.86 -16.51 2.62
C TYR A 79 8.37 -16.77 2.63
N ARG A 80 9.18 -15.76 2.98
CA ARG A 80 10.65 -15.90 3.09
C ARG A 80 11.10 -16.86 4.19
N ARG A 81 10.34 -16.93 5.29
CA ARG A 81 10.61 -17.84 6.43
C ARG A 81 10.11 -19.25 6.20
N SER A 82 9.24 -19.46 5.22
CA SER A 82 8.50 -20.71 5.06
C SER A 82 9.42 -21.91 4.82
N ASN A 83 10.57 -21.71 4.18
CA ASN A 83 11.60 -22.74 3.96
C ASN A 83 12.72 -22.73 5.03
N LYS A 84 12.67 -21.83 6.02
CA LYS A 84 13.69 -21.70 7.07
C LYS A 84 13.24 -22.35 8.38
N GLY A 85 14.22 -22.85 9.13
CA GLY A 85 14.08 -23.52 10.42
C GLY A 85 14.13 -22.55 11.60
N GLU A 86 14.89 -22.91 12.61
CA GLU A 86 15.04 -22.10 13.83
C GLU A 86 15.83 -20.81 13.59
N THR A 87 15.57 -19.84 14.45
CA THR A 87 16.24 -18.53 14.40
C THR A 87 17.67 -18.65 14.89
N VAL A 88 18.57 -17.94 14.22
CA VAL A 88 19.98 -17.90 14.59
C VAL A 88 20.22 -16.75 15.56
N ARG A 89 21.12 -16.95 16.54
CA ARG A 89 21.51 -15.89 17.49
C ARG A 89 22.20 -14.75 16.74
N PHE A 90 21.95 -13.52 17.16
CA PHE A 90 22.52 -12.34 16.53
C PHE A 90 24.06 -12.31 16.64
N SER A 91 24.61 -12.88 17.72
CA SER A 91 26.07 -13.05 17.92
C SER A 91 26.76 -13.80 16.77
N GLU A 92 26.04 -14.65 16.05
CA GLU A 92 26.58 -15.47 14.95
C GLU A 92 26.59 -14.75 13.58
N GLN A 93 26.03 -13.53 13.52
CA GLN A 93 25.93 -12.73 12.28
C GLN A 93 27.21 -11.93 11.96
N GLY A 94 28.14 -11.80 12.91
CA GLY A 94 29.41 -11.09 12.74
C GLY A 94 29.24 -9.60 12.39
N LYS A 95 30.32 -8.98 11.87
CA LYS A 95 30.37 -7.54 11.52
C LYS A 95 29.31 -7.12 10.50
N ALA A 96 28.96 -8.01 9.56
CA ALA A 96 27.95 -7.73 8.54
C ALA A 96 26.54 -7.53 9.13
N GLY A 97 26.19 -8.24 10.21
CA GLY A 97 24.92 -8.04 10.90
C GLY A 97 24.85 -6.71 11.64
N MET A 98 25.96 -6.32 12.27
CA MET A 98 26.11 -5.03 12.94
C MET A 98 25.96 -3.87 11.95
N ILE A 99 26.70 -3.89 10.84
CA ILE A 99 26.62 -2.88 9.78
C ILE A 99 25.20 -2.79 9.22
N GLY A 100 24.54 -3.94 8.99
CA GLY A 100 23.18 -3.99 8.47
C GLY A 100 22.14 -3.33 9.40
N ILE A 101 22.21 -3.58 10.72
CA ILE A 101 21.29 -2.94 11.67
C ILE A 101 21.57 -1.44 11.78
N PHE A 102 22.83 -1.03 11.90
CA PHE A 102 23.16 0.37 12.05
C PHE A 102 22.85 1.20 10.80
N SER A 103 23.06 0.65 9.60
CA SER A 103 22.70 1.34 8.36
C SER A 103 21.19 1.48 8.22
N ALA A 104 20.42 0.44 8.53
CA ALA A 104 18.96 0.47 8.52
C ALA A 104 18.41 1.46 9.57
N LEU A 105 18.96 1.43 10.78
CA LEU A 105 18.60 2.35 11.86
C LEU A 105 18.93 3.78 11.47
N GLY A 106 20.13 4.05 10.97
CA GLY A 106 20.57 5.36 10.52
C GLY A 106 19.68 5.91 9.40
N PHE A 107 19.36 5.10 8.39
CA PHE A 107 18.47 5.50 7.31
C PHE A 107 17.05 5.81 7.81
N CYS A 108 16.49 4.94 8.66
CA CYS A 108 15.15 5.14 9.22
C CYS A 108 15.08 6.40 10.10
N LEU A 109 16.08 6.62 10.97
CA LEU A 109 16.15 7.81 11.81
C LEU A 109 16.35 9.06 10.98
N LEU A 110 17.23 9.04 9.98
CA LEU A 110 17.41 10.18 9.08
C LEU A 110 16.10 10.54 8.40
N MET A 111 15.39 9.56 7.83
CA MET A 111 14.11 9.79 7.16
C MET A 111 13.04 10.34 8.12
N LEU A 112 12.89 9.77 9.32
CA LEU A 112 11.85 10.17 10.28
C LEU A 112 12.15 11.53 10.93
N LEU A 113 13.40 11.74 11.38
CA LEU A 113 13.81 12.95 12.08
C LEU A 113 13.93 14.14 11.14
N SER A 114 14.49 13.96 9.93
CA SER A 114 14.54 15.04 8.92
C SER A 114 13.13 15.55 8.60
N TYR A 115 12.17 14.64 8.47
CA TYR A 115 10.78 15.01 8.21
C TYR A 115 10.11 15.67 9.42
N ALA A 116 10.37 15.20 10.64
CA ALA A 116 9.89 15.84 11.87
C ALA A 116 10.41 17.27 12.03
N VAL A 117 11.70 17.49 11.71
CA VAL A 117 12.33 18.81 11.68
C VAL A 117 11.69 19.68 10.60
N SER A 118 11.53 19.15 9.38
CA SER A 118 10.86 19.86 8.28
C SER A 118 9.45 20.32 8.66
N LEU A 119 8.66 19.49 9.34
CA LEU A 119 7.32 19.83 9.84
C LEU A 119 7.32 20.99 10.84
N SER A 120 8.41 21.15 11.60
CA SER A 120 8.53 22.21 12.62
C SER A 120 8.74 23.59 11.99
N PHE A 121 9.35 23.62 10.81
CA PHE A 121 9.64 24.84 10.02
C PHE A 121 8.54 25.19 9.02
N VAL A 122 7.41 24.47 8.99
CA VAL A 122 6.32 24.81 8.08
C VAL A 122 5.61 26.08 8.58
N ASP A 123 5.54 27.08 7.71
CA ASP A 123 4.75 28.29 7.90
C ASP A 123 3.27 27.99 7.68
N LEU A 124 2.57 27.78 8.79
CA LEU A 124 1.12 27.60 8.85
C LEU A 124 0.54 28.65 9.78
N GLU A 125 -0.69 29.05 9.47
CA GLU A 125 -1.50 29.90 10.35
C GLU A 125 -1.58 29.27 11.76
N ALA A 126 -1.51 30.11 12.80
CA ALA A 126 -1.29 29.67 14.18
C ALA A 126 -2.33 28.62 14.65
N GLN A 127 -3.58 28.72 14.17
CA GLN A 127 -4.65 27.77 14.48
C GLN A 127 -4.45 26.39 13.83
N THR A 128 -3.87 26.36 12.62
CA THR A 128 -3.63 25.13 11.86
C THR A 128 -2.36 24.40 12.33
N LYS A 129 -1.37 25.14 12.82
CA LYS A 129 -0.10 24.60 13.34
C LYS A 129 -0.29 23.66 14.55
N ILE A 130 -1.37 23.83 15.31
CA ILE A 130 -1.73 22.93 16.42
C ILE A 130 -1.91 21.50 15.92
N TYR A 131 -2.48 21.31 14.72
CA TYR A 131 -2.73 19.99 14.16
C TYR A 131 -1.47 19.28 13.62
N VAL A 132 -0.32 19.97 13.57
CA VAL A 132 0.95 19.39 13.12
C VAL A 132 1.71 18.74 14.28
N LYS A 133 1.55 19.24 15.51
CA LYS A 133 2.25 18.72 16.70
C LYS A 133 2.05 17.21 16.92
N PRO A 134 0.83 16.66 16.77
CA PRO A 134 0.62 15.22 16.94
C PRO A 134 1.32 14.36 15.87
N LEU A 135 1.54 14.89 14.66
CA LEU A 135 2.28 14.18 13.61
C LEU A 135 3.76 14.09 13.98
N ILE A 136 4.33 15.18 14.51
CA ILE A 136 5.72 15.22 14.98
C ILE A 136 5.92 14.23 16.13
N LEU A 137 4.99 14.21 17.10
CA LEU A 137 5.02 13.27 18.21
C LEU A 137 4.97 11.81 17.72
N ALA A 138 4.12 11.50 16.73
CA ALA A 138 4.06 10.17 16.13
C ALA A 138 5.39 9.76 15.45
N LEU A 139 6.09 10.68 14.78
CA LEU A 139 7.42 10.43 14.19
C LEU A 139 8.47 10.13 15.26
N TYR A 140 8.44 10.85 16.39
CA TYR A 140 9.35 10.57 17.51
C TYR A 140 9.05 9.22 18.17
N ILE A 141 7.78 8.88 18.40
CA ILE A 141 7.38 7.56 18.94
C ILE A 141 7.87 6.45 18.00
N GLN A 142 7.65 6.60 16.69
CA GLN A 142 8.12 5.61 15.72
C GLN A 142 9.64 5.52 15.71
N SER A 143 10.36 6.64 15.80
CA SER A 143 11.83 6.66 15.86
C SER A 143 12.35 5.91 17.08
N PHE A 144 11.72 6.14 18.24
CA PHE A 144 12.00 5.39 19.47
C PHE A 144 11.72 3.89 19.31
N ALA A 145 10.59 3.52 18.68
CA ALA A 145 10.25 2.13 18.43
C ALA A 145 11.26 1.43 17.50
N VAL A 146 11.78 2.13 16.47
CA VAL A 146 12.84 1.60 15.59
C VAL A 146 14.14 1.40 16.36
N CYS A 147 14.54 2.35 17.21
CA CYS A 147 15.70 2.19 18.11
C CYS A 147 15.53 1.00 19.06
N LEU A 148 14.35 0.87 19.65
CA LEU A 148 14.04 -0.22 20.57
C LEU A 148 14.01 -1.58 19.85
N ALA A 149 13.50 -1.64 18.61
CA ALA A 149 13.57 -2.84 17.79
C ALA A 149 15.02 -3.23 17.47
N ALA A 150 15.90 -2.26 17.16
CA ALA A 150 17.32 -2.50 16.98
C ALA A 150 17.94 -3.08 18.26
N PHE A 151 17.67 -2.46 19.42
CA PHE A 151 18.15 -2.90 20.72
C PHE A 151 17.68 -4.32 21.09
N LEU A 152 16.40 -4.63 20.89
CA LEU A 152 15.84 -5.97 21.12
C LEU A 152 16.45 -7.03 20.20
N THR A 153 16.85 -6.63 18.99
CA THR A 153 17.54 -7.52 18.06
C THR A 153 18.92 -7.91 18.59
N PHE A 154 19.67 -6.97 19.18
CA PHE A 154 20.94 -7.28 19.86
C PHE A 154 20.76 -8.21 21.07
N ARG A 155 19.60 -8.14 21.77
CA ARG A 155 19.24 -9.06 22.86
C ARG A 155 18.73 -10.44 22.38
N ASN A 156 18.97 -10.81 21.12
CA ASN A 156 18.51 -12.06 20.50
C ASN A 156 16.98 -12.24 20.45
N LYS A 157 16.20 -11.17 20.65
CA LYS A 157 14.72 -11.20 20.61
C LYS A 157 14.18 -10.68 19.29
N GLY A 158 14.75 -11.09 18.15
CA GLY A 158 14.43 -10.56 16.82
C GLY A 158 12.96 -10.72 16.40
N LYS A 159 12.31 -11.84 16.73
CA LYS A 159 10.86 -12.01 16.46
C LYS A 159 10.00 -11.03 17.26
N LEU A 160 10.37 -10.80 18.52
CA LEU A 160 9.68 -9.86 19.41
C LEU A 160 9.88 -8.42 18.91
N ALA A 161 11.11 -8.07 18.52
CA ALA A 161 11.42 -6.77 17.92
C ALA A 161 10.53 -6.48 16.70
N GLN A 162 10.39 -7.44 15.80
CA GLN A 162 9.53 -7.29 14.62
C GLN A 162 8.05 -7.15 14.97
N SER A 163 7.54 -8.02 15.84
CA SER A 163 6.14 -7.98 16.27
C SER A 163 5.80 -6.64 16.94
N MET A 164 6.68 -6.18 17.84
CA MET A 164 6.54 -4.89 18.50
C MET A 164 6.51 -3.75 17.48
N LEU A 165 7.46 -3.72 16.54
CA LEU A 165 7.53 -2.65 15.54
C LEU A 165 6.28 -2.63 14.64
N PHE A 166 5.79 -3.80 14.23
CA PHE A 166 4.52 -3.91 13.50
C PHE A 166 3.34 -3.39 14.30
N LEU A 167 3.24 -3.74 15.59
CA LEU A 167 2.14 -3.31 16.46
C LEU A 167 2.14 -1.80 16.67
N VAL A 168 3.30 -1.20 16.94
CA VAL A 168 3.42 0.26 17.10
C VAL A 168 3.07 0.96 15.78
N THR A 169 3.61 0.48 14.66
CA THR A 169 3.31 1.07 13.34
C THR A 169 1.84 0.92 12.96
N ALA A 170 1.21 -0.23 13.19
CA ALA A 170 -0.22 -0.41 12.94
C ALA A 170 -1.06 0.48 13.88
N GLY A 171 -0.70 0.57 15.15
CA GLY A 171 -1.36 1.46 16.11
C GLY A 171 -1.32 2.93 15.68
N ILE A 172 -0.18 3.41 15.20
CA ILE A 172 -0.04 4.79 14.76
C ILE A 172 -0.65 5.02 13.37
N ALA A 173 -0.19 4.28 12.36
CA ALA A 173 -0.50 4.55 10.95
C ALA A 173 -1.92 4.13 10.55
N VAL A 174 -2.48 3.13 11.22
CA VAL A 174 -3.83 2.61 10.95
C VAL A 174 -4.81 3.14 11.98
N LEU A 175 -4.63 2.90 13.29
CA LEU A 175 -5.68 3.25 14.27
C LEU A 175 -5.70 4.73 14.61
N TYR A 176 -4.57 5.29 15.05
CA TYR A 176 -4.49 6.67 15.51
C TYR A 176 -4.71 7.67 14.36
N PHE A 177 -4.02 7.50 13.24
CA PHE A 177 -4.16 8.39 12.10
C PHE A 177 -5.46 8.23 11.32
N TRP A 178 -6.17 7.11 11.46
CA TRP A 178 -7.55 7.01 10.98
C TRP A 178 -8.46 7.96 11.75
N TYR A 179 -8.48 7.85 13.08
CA TYR A 179 -9.27 8.74 13.94
C TYR A 179 -8.87 10.20 13.77
N TYR A 180 -7.56 10.48 13.80
CA TYR A 180 -7.03 11.83 13.65
C TYR A 180 -7.27 12.41 12.24
N GLY A 181 -7.23 11.58 11.21
CA GLY A 181 -7.49 11.98 9.84
C GLY A 181 -8.90 12.54 9.64
N PHE A 182 -9.92 11.99 10.32
CA PHE A 182 -11.27 12.56 10.30
C PHE A 182 -11.33 13.95 10.93
N GLN A 183 -10.66 14.14 12.08
CA GLN A 183 -10.61 15.43 12.76
C GLN A 183 -9.90 16.50 11.91
N VAL A 184 -8.77 16.13 11.30
CA VAL A 184 -7.99 17.01 10.41
C VAL A 184 -8.78 17.38 9.16
N MET A 185 -9.51 16.43 8.58
CA MET A 185 -10.31 16.70 7.38
C MET A 185 -11.41 17.74 7.63
N GLN A 186 -12.01 17.73 8.82
CA GLN A 186 -13.06 18.68 9.19
C GLN A 186 -12.52 20.06 9.56
N LYS A 187 -11.35 20.13 10.19
CA LYS A 187 -10.85 21.37 10.83
C LYS A 187 -9.64 22.00 10.14
N ALA A 188 -8.89 21.24 9.35
CA ALA A 188 -7.60 21.63 8.80
C ALA A 188 -7.21 20.81 7.54
N ASN A 189 -8.00 20.88 6.47
CA ASN A 189 -7.81 20.04 5.26
C ASN A 189 -6.40 20.15 4.65
N ILE A 190 -5.76 21.31 4.74
CA ILE A 190 -4.38 21.54 4.25
C ILE A 190 -3.36 20.61 4.95
N VAL A 191 -3.62 20.23 6.21
CA VAL A 191 -2.73 19.37 7.01
C VAL A 191 -2.79 17.90 6.57
N LEU A 192 -3.83 17.50 5.83
CA LEU A 192 -4.01 16.13 5.36
C LEU A 192 -2.85 15.65 4.47
N ARG A 193 -2.25 16.57 3.69
CA ARG A 193 -1.05 16.27 2.90
C ARG A 193 0.12 15.86 3.78
N TYR A 194 0.37 16.58 4.88
CA TYR A 194 1.45 16.25 5.81
C TYR A 194 1.15 14.94 6.55
N LEU A 195 -0.10 14.71 6.95
CA LEU A 195 -0.53 13.45 7.57
C LEU A 195 -0.22 12.24 6.69
N SER A 196 -0.54 12.33 5.40
CA SER A 196 -0.30 11.24 4.44
C SER A 196 1.19 10.94 4.27
N VAL A 197 2.04 11.97 4.26
CA VAL A 197 3.50 11.77 4.16
C VAL A 197 4.04 11.18 5.46
N THR A 198 3.58 11.65 6.62
CA THR A 198 3.91 11.05 7.93
C THR A 198 3.56 9.56 7.97
N GLN A 199 2.36 9.19 7.51
CA GLN A 199 1.91 7.79 7.40
C GLN A 199 2.89 6.94 6.59
N VAL A 200 3.24 7.40 5.38
CA VAL A 200 4.15 6.67 4.49
C VAL A 200 5.53 6.53 5.12
N SER A 201 6.09 7.60 5.70
CA SER A 201 7.40 7.53 6.37
C SER A 201 7.41 6.53 7.52
N ILE A 202 6.36 6.50 8.34
CA ILE A 202 6.24 5.56 9.45
C ILE A 202 6.16 4.11 8.94
N VAL A 203 5.32 3.84 7.94
CA VAL A 203 5.19 2.51 7.34
C VAL A 203 6.50 2.08 6.68
N MET A 204 7.15 2.94 5.90
CA MET A 204 8.42 2.64 5.24
C MET A 204 9.52 2.31 6.24
N SER A 205 9.60 3.03 7.37
CA SER A 205 10.58 2.73 8.42
C SER A 205 10.39 1.33 9.01
N CYS A 206 9.13 0.91 9.19
CA CYS A 206 8.77 -0.43 9.67
C CYS A 206 9.17 -1.50 8.67
N LEU A 207 8.87 -1.30 7.38
CA LEU A 207 9.19 -2.23 6.29
C LEU A 207 10.71 -2.45 6.17
N ILE A 208 11.48 -1.37 6.16
CA ILE A 208 12.94 -1.42 6.03
C ILE A 208 13.55 -2.15 7.22
N MET A 209 13.23 -1.72 8.44
CA MET A 209 13.80 -2.30 9.65
C MET A 209 13.42 -3.77 9.82
N ASN A 210 12.15 -4.13 9.59
CA ASN A 210 11.71 -5.52 9.68
C ASN A 210 12.34 -6.40 8.61
N THR A 211 12.55 -5.91 7.39
CA THR A 211 13.25 -6.64 6.34
C THR A 211 14.68 -6.97 6.74
N VAL A 212 15.38 -6.00 7.33
CA VAL A 212 16.76 -6.17 7.79
C VAL A 212 16.83 -7.14 8.96
N ILE A 213 15.97 -6.98 9.98
CA ILE A 213 15.90 -7.94 11.09
C ILE A 213 15.59 -9.34 10.56
N ASP A 214 14.66 -9.47 9.59
CA ASP A 214 14.28 -10.76 9.01
C ASP A 214 15.45 -11.45 8.32
N ILE A 215 16.17 -10.71 7.46
CA ILE A 215 17.37 -11.21 6.80
C ILE A 215 18.37 -11.70 7.84
N LEU A 216 18.64 -10.91 8.87
CA LEU A 216 19.69 -11.23 9.85
C LEU A 216 19.30 -12.41 10.74
N VAL A 217 18.06 -12.50 11.18
CA VAL A 217 17.59 -13.61 12.03
C VAL A 217 17.60 -14.96 11.28
N PHE A 218 17.34 -14.95 9.96
CA PHE A 218 17.20 -16.18 9.16
C PHE A 218 18.33 -16.45 8.15
N ARG A 219 19.35 -15.59 8.03
CA ARG A 219 20.44 -15.71 7.05
C ARG A 219 21.11 -17.09 7.07
N LYS A 220 21.48 -17.55 8.26
CA LYS A 220 22.17 -18.84 8.49
C LYS A 220 21.22 -19.94 9.03
N ALA A 221 19.92 -19.70 9.01
CA ALA A 221 18.95 -20.68 9.51
C ALA A 221 18.91 -21.92 8.61
N LYS A 222 18.82 -23.10 9.23
CA LYS A 222 18.69 -24.39 8.53
C LYS A 222 17.51 -24.35 7.56
N VAL A 223 17.68 -24.89 6.36
CA VAL A 223 16.60 -25.00 5.38
C VAL A 223 15.80 -26.27 5.72
N VAL A 224 14.50 -26.12 5.96
CA VAL A 224 13.63 -27.21 6.43
C VAL A 224 13.02 -27.99 5.27
N GLY A 225 12.94 -27.39 4.08
CA GLY A 225 12.40 -28.07 2.91
C GLY A 225 12.59 -27.32 1.62
N ASP A 226 12.53 -28.06 0.53
CA ASP A 226 12.71 -27.55 -0.83
C ASP A 226 11.48 -26.78 -1.33
N ILE A 227 11.75 -25.84 -2.23
CA ILE A 227 10.71 -25.10 -2.96
C ILE A 227 10.41 -25.88 -4.24
N VAL A 228 9.19 -26.38 -4.37
CA VAL A 228 8.74 -27.04 -5.59
C VAL A 228 8.32 -25.96 -6.59
N TRP A 229 9.19 -25.72 -7.58
CA TRP A 229 8.91 -24.81 -8.70
C TRP A 229 7.96 -25.46 -9.73
N GLY A 230 7.25 -24.66 -10.51
CA GLY A 230 6.34 -25.14 -11.57
C GLY A 230 4.93 -25.55 -11.12
N LYS A 231 4.69 -25.86 -9.84
CA LYS A 231 3.32 -26.11 -9.31
C LYS A 231 2.66 -24.81 -8.85
N MET A 232 1.99 -24.09 -9.77
CA MET A 232 1.13 -22.94 -9.42
C MET A 232 -0.35 -23.35 -9.40
N PRO A 233 -1.10 -23.00 -8.34
CA PRO A 233 -2.54 -23.28 -8.30
C PRO A 233 -3.29 -22.37 -9.29
N VAL A 234 -4.27 -22.93 -10.00
CA VAL A 234 -5.07 -22.23 -11.03
C VAL A 234 -5.74 -20.97 -10.46
N ARG A 235 -6.20 -21.01 -9.20
CA ARG A 235 -6.80 -19.85 -8.50
C ARG A 235 -5.88 -18.61 -8.48
N SER A 236 -4.56 -18.81 -8.37
CA SER A 236 -3.60 -17.70 -8.38
C SER A 236 -3.49 -17.03 -9.74
N GLN A 237 -3.67 -17.78 -10.83
CA GLN A 237 -3.63 -17.25 -12.19
C GLN A 237 -4.84 -16.37 -12.45
N TYR A 238 -6.04 -16.83 -12.07
CA TYR A 238 -7.25 -16.01 -12.14
C TYR A 238 -7.13 -14.73 -11.30
N ALA A 239 -6.57 -14.82 -10.10
CA ALA A 239 -6.35 -13.65 -9.24
C ALA A 239 -5.37 -12.65 -9.88
N LEU A 240 -4.28 -13.11 -10.48
CA LEU A 240 -3.30 -12.26 -11.18
C LEU A 240 -3.92 -11.54 -12.39
N LEU A 241 -4.70 -12.26 -13.20
CA LEU A 241 -5.41 -11.68 -14.34
C LEU A 241 -6.47 -10.67 -13.89
N MET A 242 -7.29 -11.02 -12.91
CA MET A 242 -8.30 -10.12 -12.34
C MET A 242 -7.66 -8.86 -11.75
N LEU A 243 -6.57 -9.01 -11.01
CA LEU A 243 -5.81 -7.88 -10.45
C LEU A 243 -5.28 -6.97 -11.55
N CYS A 244 -4.75 -7.53 -12.65
CA CYS A 244 -4.31 -6.75 -13.80
C CYS A 244 -5.46 -5.90 -14.37
N ILE A 245 -6.61 -6.51 -14.65
CA ILE A 245 -7.79 -5.82 -15.19
C ILE A 245 -8.22 -4.68 -14.25
N VAL A 246 -8.37 -4.98 -12.96
CA VAL A 246 -8.80 -4.01 -11.96
C VAL A 246 -7.83 -2.84 -11.84
N ILE A 247 -6.51 -3.10 -11.78
CA ILE A 247 -5.50 -2.04 -11.70
C ILE A 247 -5.54 -1.13 -12.93
N VAL A 248 -5.62 -1.71 -14.14
CA VAL A 248 -5.62 -0.93 -15.39
C VAL A 248 -6.85 -0.01 -15.45
N ILE A 249 -8.04 -0.51 -15.08
CA ILE A 249 -9.26 0.30 -15.02
C ILE A 249 -9.13 1.43 -13.99
N LEU A 250 -8.66 1.11 -12.78
CA LEU A 250 -8.54 2.08 -11.69
C LEU A 250 -7.53 3.19 -12.01
N MET A 251 -6.39 2.85 -12.61
CA MET A 251 -5.38 3.82 -13.02
C MET A 251 -5.90 4.75 -14.13
N GLY A 252 -6.63 4.20 -15.11
CA GLY A 252 -7.28 5.01 -16.14
C GLY A 252 -8.29 6.00 -15.56
N LEU A 253 -9.13 5.54 -14.62
CA LEU A 253 -10.16 6.38 -14.01
C LEU A 253 -9.57 7.48 -13.11
N MET A 254 -8.58 7.16 -12.26
CA MET A 254 -7.92 8.18 -11.44
C MET A 254 -7.12 9.18 -12.28
N GLY A 255 -6.51 8.74 -13.39
CA GLY A 255 -5.87 9.61 -14.35
C GLY A 255 -6.83 10.65 -14.92
N PHE A 256 -8.05 10.21 -15.28
CA PHE A 256 -9.11 11.12 -15.71
C PHE A 256 -9.51 12.10 -14.61
N ILE A 257 -9.78 11.64 -13.39
CA ILE A 257 -10.21 12.53 -12.29
C ILE A 257 -9.18 13.66 -12.08
N ARG A 258 -7.88 13.34 -12.14
CA ARG A 258 -6.82 14.35 -12.02
C ARG A 258 -6.79 15.32 -13.20
N SER A 259 -6.98 14.82 -14.42
CA SER A 259 -7.04 15.67 -15.61
C SER A 259 -8.30 16.55 -15.63
N GLY A 260 -9.43 16.03 -15.18
CA GLY A 260 -10.73 16.70 -15.15
C GLY A 260 -10.81 17.84 -14.14
N LEU A 261 -9.94 17.87 -13.13
CA LEU A 261 -9.81 19.03 -12.23
C LEU A 261 -9.32 20.29 -12.93
N ARG A 262 -8.72 20.17 -14.13
CA ARG A 262 -8.34 21.33 -14.95
C ARG A 262 -9.56 21.99 -15.62
N MET A 263 -10.74 21.37 -15.54
CA MET A 263 -11.98 21.89 -16.11
C MET A 263 -11.82 22.28 -17.59
N ASP A 264 -12.13 23.53 -17.90
CA ASP A 264 -12.05 24.22 -19.18
C ASP A 264 -10.72 24.98 -19.37
N TRP A 265 -9.71 24.72 -18.54
CA TRP A 265 -8.43 25.42 -18.59
C TRP A 265 -7.37 24.60 -19.31
N HIS A 266 -6.76 25.19 -20.35
CA HIS A 266 -5.54 24.63 -20.97
C HIS A 266 -4.33 24.86 -20.06
N VAL A 267 -4.22 26.08 -19.52
CA VAL A 267 -3.26 26.45 -18.47
C VAL A 267 -4.04 27.01 -17.29
N TYR A 268 -4.04 26.28 -16.17
CA TYR A 268 -4.83 26.61 -14.99
C TYR A 268 -4.58 28.05 -14.52
N GLY A 269 -5.63 28.87 -14.50
CA GLY A 269 -5.57 30.28 -14.08
C GLY A 269 -4.99 31.27 -15.11
N LEU A 270 -4.53 30.81 -16.28
CA LEU A 270 -3.90 31.66 -17.31
C LEU A 270 -4.66 31.63 -18.64
N LEU A 271 -5.05 30.44 -19.12
CA LEU A 271 -5.68 30.28 -20.44
C LEU A 271 -6.93 29.40 -20.31
N GLN A 272 -8.07 30.06 -20.17
CA GLN A 272 -9.40 29.43 -20.15
C GLN A 272 -9.90 29.24 -21.59
N ASP A 273 -10.42 28.05 -21.89
CA ASP A 273 -11.08 27.75 -23.16
C ASP A 273 -12.50 28.34 -23.14
N THR A 274 -12.76 29.30 -24.02
CA THR A 274 -14.07 29.96 -24.16
C THR A 274 -14.91 29.39 -25.30
N SER A 275 -14.43 28.34 -25.98
CA SER A 275 -15.14 27.73 -27.09
C SER A 275 -16.43 27.03 -26.62
N GLN A 276 -17.43 26.97 -27.51
CA GLN A 276 -18.71 26.29 -27.23
C GLN A 276 -18.54 24.78 -26.93
N TRP A 277 -17.39 24.21 -27.29
CA TRP A 277 -17.06 22.80 -27.09
C TRP A 277 -16.22 22.54 -25.83
N ALA A 278 -15.93 23.58 -25.04
CA ALA A 278 -15.28 23.46 -23.75
C ALA A 278 -16.26 22.83 -22.74
N TYR A 279 -16.27 21.51 -22.65
CA TYR A 279 -17.04 20.79 -21.63
C TYR A 279 -16.17 19.74 -20.95
N THR A 280 -16.35 19.59 -19.64
CA THR A 280 -15.82 18.46 -18.90
C THR A 280 -16.77 17.28 -18.99
N PRO A 281 -16.34 16.15 -19.55
CA PRO A 281 -17.22 15.01 -19.69
C PRO A 281 -17.61 14.43 -18.32
N THR A 282 -18.84 13.93 -18.22
CA THR A 282 -19.34 13.38 -16.96
C THR A 282 -18.56 12.11 -16.57
N LEU A 283 -18.51 11.82 -15.25
CA LEU A 283 -17.80 10.65 -14.72
C LEU A 283 -18.31 9.33 -15.33
N SER A 284 -19.62 9.25 -15.62
CA SER A 284 -20.25 8.08 -16.25
C SER A 284 -19.82 7.91 -17.71
N TYR A 285 -19.77 8.99 -18.48
CA TYR A 285 -19.28 8.97 -19.86
C TYR A 285 -17.80 8.52 -19.92
N MET A 286 -16.98 9.08 -19.03
CA MET A 286 -15.56 8.75 -18.96
C MET A 286 -15.29 7.33 -18.48
N GLY A 287 -16.08 6.81 -17.54
CA GLY A 287 -16.02 5.41 -17.15
C GLY A 287 -16.24 4.45 -18.33
N ARG A 288 -17.17 4.78 -19.23
CA ARG A 288 -17.42 3.98 -20.45
C ARG A 288 -16.26 4.05 -21.43
N ILE A 289 -15.71 5.25 -21.69
CA ILE A 289 -14.56 5.42 -22.59
C ILE A 289 -13.33 4.69 -22.04
N VAL A 290 -12.98 4.89 -20.78
CA VAL A 290 -11.85 4.22 -20.14
C VAL A 290 -12.07 2.70 -20.18
N GLY A 291 -13.27 2.22 -19.86
CA GLY A 291 -13.61 0.80 -19.96
C GLY A 291 -13.40 0.23 -21.36
N LEU A 292 -13.80 0.96 -22.40
CA LEU A 292 -13.59 0.59 -23.80
C LEU A 292 -12.10 0.53 -24.16
N ILE A 293 -11.32 1.54 -23.78
CA ILE A 293 -9.87 1.58 -24.03
C ILE A 293 -9.18 0.39 -23.35
N VAL A 294 -9.54 0.09 -22.10
CA VAL A 294 -8.97 -1.04 -21.37
C VAL A 294 -9.34 -2.36 -22.02
N ALA A 295 -10.59 -2.52 -22.47
CA ALA A 295 -11.02 -3.72 -23.19
C ALA A 295 -10.24 -3.91 -24.49
N LEU A 296 -10.05 -2.84 -25.28
CA LEU A 296 -9.24 -2.88 -26.50
C LEU A 296 -7.78 -3.24 -26.20
N PHE A 297 -7.18 -2.61 -25.19
CA PHE A 297 -5.80 -2.88 -24.79
C PHE A 297 -5.60 -4.33 -24.36
N LEU A 298 -6.46 -4.84 -23.49
CA LEU A 298 -6.40 -6.24 -23.04
C LEU A 298 -6.68 -7.21 -24.19
N GLY A 299 -7.57 -6.84 -25.12
CA GLY A 299 -7.81 -7.60 -26.36
C GLY A 299 -6.55 -7.68 -27.22
N LEU A 300 -5.83 -6.58 -27.41
CA LEU A 300 -4.55 -6.57 -28.13
C LEU A 300 -3.49 -7.40 -27.41
N VAL A 301 -3.38 -7.31 -26.08
CA VAL A 301 -2.45 -8.14 -25.31
C VAL A 301 -2.76 -9.62 -25.48
N ALA A 302 -4.03 -10.01 -25.38
CA ALA A 302 -4.45 -11.39 -25.63
C ALA A 302 -4.13 -11.84 -27.06
N PHE A 303 -4.32 -10.98 -28.05
CA PHE A 303 -3.98 -11.24 -29.44
C PHE A 303 -2.46 -11.44 -29.64
N VAL A 304 -1.62 -10.62 -29.01
CA VAL A 304 -0.15 -10.76 -29.05
C VAL A 304 0.30 -12.09 -28.43
N PHE A 305 -0.25 -12.48 -27.28
CA PHE A 305 0.07 -13.77 -26.66
C PHE A 305 -0.40 -14.96 -27.51
N TRP A 306 -1.54 -14.83 -28.20
CA TRP A 306 -2.01 -15.83 -29.13
C TRP A 306 -1.07 -15.97 -30.35
N LEU A 307 -0.60 -14.85 -30.91
CA LEU A 307 0.38 -14.84 -32.01
C LEU A 307 1.72 -15.48 -31.59
N ALA A 308 2.21 -15.18 -30.39
CA ALA A 308 3.45 -15.77 -29.87
C ALA A 308 3.35 -17.31 -29.74
N ASN A 309 2.19 -17.82 -29.29
CA ASN A 309 1.97 -19.25 -29.11
C ASN A 309 1.86 -20.01 -30.46
N LEU A 310 1.48 -19.31 -31.55
CA LEU A 310 1.52 -19.87 -32.91
C LEU A 310 2.96 -20.06 -33.41
N GLY A 311 3.89 -19.19 -33.02
CA GLY A 311 5.33 -19.33 -33.31
C GLY A 311 5.94 -20.56 -32.65
N ASP A 312 5.64 -20.80 -31.37
CA ASP A 312 6.14 -21.97 -30.64
C ASP A 312 5.62 -23.31 -31.17
N LYS A 313 4.40 -23.33 -31.74
CA LYS A 313 3.86 -24.52 -32.39
C LYS A 313 4.61 -24.88 -33.67
N LYS A 314 5.00 -23.90 -34.49
CA LYS A 314 5.78 -24.15 -35.71
C LYS A 314 7.16 -24.74 -35.42
N VAL A 315 7.87 -24.20 -34.41
CA VAL A 315 9.20 -24.69 -34.03
C VAL A 315 9.17 -26.12 -33.51
N LYS A 316 8.14 -26.51 -32.76
CA LYS A 316 7.98 -27.91 -32.33
C LYS A 316 7.71 -28.86 -33.49
N THR A 317 6.93 -28.44 -34.49
CA THR A 317 6.67 -29.25 -35.68
C THR A 317 7.91 -29.38 -36.57
N GLU A 318 8.79 -28.39 -36.63
CA GLU A 318 10.07 -28.47 -37.37
C GLU A 318 11.16 -29.25 -36.64
N ALA A 319 11.10 -29.37 -35.30
CA ALA A 319 12.05 -30.15 -34.51
C ALA A 319 11.69 -31.65 -34.40
N GLU A 320 10.47 -32.04 -34.79
CA GLU A 320 9.98 -33.43 -34.80
C GLU A 320 10.01 -34.07 -36.21
N VAL A 321 10.50 -33.35 -37.23
CA VAL A 321 10.72 -33.83 -38.61
C VAL A 321 12.22 -33.97 -38.88
#